data_AF-A0A6Y4GZ01-F1
#
_entry.id   AF-A0A6Y4GZ01-F1
#
_cell.length_a   1.000
_cell.length_b   1.000
_cell.length_c   1.000
_cell.angle_alpha   90.00
_cell.angle_beta   90.00
_cell.angle_gamma   90.00
#
_symmetry.space_group_name_H-M   'P 1'
#
loop_
_entity.id
_entity.type
_entity.pdbx_description
1 polymer ?
#
loop_
_entity_poly.entity_id
_entity_poly.type
_entity_poly.pdbx_seq_one_letter_code
_entity_poly.pdbx_strand_id
1 'polypeptide(L)'
;IFATVLGALTLNYFGLIAFTLPQAAAIGIIGGADGPTAIYLSGKLAPELLGAIAVAAYSYMALVPLIQPPIMKALTTETERKIRMVQLRTVSKREKILFPVVLLLLVALLLPDAAPLLGMFCFGNLMRESGVVERLSDTVQNGLINIVTIFLGLSV
;
A
#
# COMPACT_ATOMS: atom_id res chain seq x y z
N ILE A 1 7.35 6.13 5.06
CA ILE A 1 6.17 6.81 5.67
C ILE A 1 6.58 7.73 6.82
N PHE A 2 6.89 7.23 8.02
CA PHE A 2 7.11 8.11 9.19
C PHE A 2 8.29 9.09 9.03
N ALA A 3 9.40 8.65 8.44
CA ALA A 3 10.52 9.55 8.12
C ALA A 3 10.11 10.67 7.15
N THR A 4 9.23 10.38 6.19
CA THR A 4 8.67 11.36 5.25
C THR A 4 7.76 12.37 5.96
N VAL A 5 6.95 11.93 6.93
CA VAL A 5 6.14 12.82 7.77
C VAL A 5 7.03 13.76 8.57
N LEU A 6 8.07 13.23 9.22
CA LEU A 6 9.05 14.04 9.95
C LEU A 6 9.75 15.04 9.03
N GLY A 7 10.12 14.62 7.82
CA GLY A 7 10.68 15.51 6.80
C GLY A 7 9.74 16.66 6.42
N ALA A 8 8.45 16.36 6.17
CA ALA A 8 7.45 17.38 5.85
C ALA A 8 7.22 18.37 7.02
N LEU A 9 7.16 17.87 8.25
CA LEU A 9 7.04 18.74 9.45
C LEU A 9 8.29 19.59 9.66
N THR A 10 9.47 19.05 9.33
CA THR A 10 10.75 19.78 9.41
C THR A 10 10.82 20.90 8.37
N LEU A 11 10.33 20.66 7.14
CA LEU A 11 10.19 21.70 6.10
C LEU A 11 9.28 22.85 6.55
N ASN A 12 8.20 22.52 7.28
CA ASN A 12 7.33 23.50 7.90
C ASN A 12 8.03 24.26 9.04
N TYR A 13 8.77 23.57 9.91
CA TYR A 13 9.52 24.19 11.01
C TYR A 13 10.56 25.20 10.51
N PHE A 14 11.24 24.92 9.40
CA PHE A 14 12.19 25.84 8.77
C PHE A 14 11.52 26.96 7.95
N GLY A 15 10.19 27.01 7.88
CA GLY A 15 9.45 28.06 7.19
C GLY A 15 9.60 28.06 5.66
N LEU A 16 10.09 26.96 5.07
CA LEU A 16 10.25 26.83 3.62
C LEU A 16 8.90 26.63 2.93
N ILE A 17 8.09 25.71 3.47
CA ILE A 17 6.78 25.35 2.94
C ILE A 17 5.86 25.04 4.12
N ALA A 18 4.69 25.65 4.15
CA ALA A 18 3.73 25.44 5.23
C ALA A 18 2.96 24.12 5.02
N PHE A 19 3.22 23.13 5.88
CA PHE A 19 2.48 21.87 5.92
C PHE A 19 1.79 21.69 7.27
N THR A 20 0.47 21.52 7.25
CA THR A 20 -0.28 21.07 8.42
C THR A 20 0.02 19.60 8.73
N LEU A 21 -0.25 19.15 9.95
CA LEU A 21 -0.06 17.74 10.33
C LEU A 21 -0.86 16.76 9.45
N PRO A 22 -2.15 17.01 9.12
CA PRO A 22 -2.91 16.14 8.20
C PRO A 22 -2.29 16.05 6.81
N GLN A 23 -1.81 17.17 6.26
CA GLN A 23 -1.12 17.21 4.97
C GLN A 23 0.19 16.44 5.00
N ALA A 24 1.01 16.66 6.04
CA ALA A 24 2.27 15.93 6.24
C ALA A 24 2.03 14.41 6.37
N ALA A 25 0.97 14.01 7.07
CA ALA A 25 0.56 12.61 7.19
C ALA A 25 0.15 12.02 5.84
N ALA A 26 -0.65 12.75 5.04
CA ALA A 26 -1.05 12.33 3.70
C ALA A 26 0.15 12.16 2.74
N ILE A 27 1.09 13.12 2.74
CA ILE A 27 2.34 13.04 1.96
C ILE A 27 3.18 11.83 2.40
N GLY A 28 3.19 11.52 3.70
CA GLY A 28 3.95 10.40 4.24
C GLY A 28 3.59 9.04 3.63
N ILE A 29 2.32 8.83 3.26
CA ILE A 29 1.84 7.52 2.77
C ILE A 29 2.46 7.13 1.42
N ILE A 30 2.93 8.11 0.63
CA ILE A 30 3.68 7.85 -0.61
C ILE A 30 4.83 6.87 -0.36
N GLY A 31 5.52 6.99 0.78
CA GLY A 31 6.62 6.12 1.15
C GLY A 31 6.23 4.68 1.49
N GLY A 32 4.93 4.35 1.48
CA GLY A 32 4.43 2.97 1.57
C GLY A 32 4.35 2.27 0.21
N ALA A 33 4.50 3.00 -0.90
CA ALA A 33 4.39 2.50 -2.27
C ALA A 33 3.09 1.72 -2.57
N ASP A 34 1.98 2.16 -1.96
CA ASP A 34 0.64 1.59 -2.13
C ASP A 34 -0.35 2.69 -2.58
N GLY A 35 -0.60 2.75 -3.88
CA GLY A 35 -1.43 3.77 -4.53
C GLY A 35 -2.86 3.85 -4.00
N PRO A 36 -3.65 2.76 -4.00
CA PRO A 36 -5.01 2.76 -3.46
C PRO A 36 -5.12 3.26 -2.01
N THR A 37 -4.21 2.86 -1.13
CA THR A 37 -4.17 3.34 0.26
C THR A 37 -3.77 4.81 0.35
N ALA A 38 -2.80 5.26 -0.47
CA ALA A 38 -2.39 6.66 -0.53
C ALA A 38 -3.54 7.58 -0.97
N ILE A 39 -4.29 7.19 -2.01
CA ILE A 39 -5.48 7.91 -2.48
C ILE A 39 -6.56 7.93 -1.38
N TYR A 40 -6.82 6.79 -0.73
CA TYR A 40 -7.82 6.72 0.33
C TYR A 40 -7.50 7.64 1.52
N LEU A 41 -6.27 7.62 2.02
CA LEU A 41 -5.88 8.43 3.18
C LEU A 41 -5.83 9.92 2.82
N SER A 42 -5.26 10.27 1.66
CA SER A 42 -5.20 11.67 1.22
C SER A 42 -6.60 12.25 0.96
N GLY A 43 -7.51 11.48 0.37
CA GLY A 43 -8.91 11.88 0.22
C GLY A 43 -9.65 12.13 1.54
N LYS A 44 -9.17 11.59 2.67
CA LYS A 44 -9.72 11.85 4.01
C LYS A 44 -8.99 12.96 4.78
N LEU A 45 -7.66 13.07 4.63
CA LEU A 45 -6.83 13.96 5.44
C LEU A 45 -6.46 15.27 4.76
N ALA A 46 -6.24 15.25 3.44
CA ALA A 46 -5.83 16.41 2.65
C ALA A 46 -6.36 16.27 1.20
N PRO A 47 -7.68 16.41 0.98
CA PRO A 47 -8.29 16.25 -0.33
C PRO A 47 -7.70 17.19 -1.40
N GLU A 48 -7.28 18.38 -0.98
CA GLU A 48 -6.65 19.40 -1.83
C GLU A 48 -5.27 18.99 -2.36
N LEU A 49 -4.59 18.03 -1.72
CA LEU A 49 -3.30 17.49 -2.15
C LEU A 49 -3.40 16.15 -2.88
N LEU A 50 -4.61 15.59 -3.03
CA LEU A 50 -4.85 14.26 -3.60
C LEU A 50 -4.18 14.08 -4.96
N GLY A 51 -4.38 15.02 -5.89
CA GLY A 51 -3.82 14.94 -7.25
C GLY A 51 -2.29 14.85 -7.24
N ALA A 52 -1.64 15.75 -6.51
CA ALA A 52 -0.18 15.77 -6.40
C ALA A 52 0.37 14.49 -5.73
N ILE A 53 -0.29 14.01 -4.67
CA ILE A 53 0.09 12.79 -3.96
C ILE A 53 -0.05 11.57 -4.87
N ALA A 54 -1.17 11.45 -5.59
CA ALA A 54 -1.44 10.30 -6.46
C ALA A 54 -0.46 10.25 -7.64
N VAL A 55 -0.22 11.38 -8.31
CA VAL A 55 0.76 11.47 -9.40
C VAL A 55 2.15 11.08 -8.90
N ALA A 56 2.59 11.63 -7.77
CA ALA A 56 3.87 11.30 -7.18
C ALA A 56 3.98 9.81 -6.78
N ALA A 57 2.92 9.25 -6.19
CA ALA A 57 2.89 7.84 -5.77
C ALA A 57 3.12 6.89 -6.95
N TYR A 58 2.31 6.97 -8.01
CA TYR A 58 2.47 6.08 -9.16
C TYR A 58 3.77 6.33 -9.93
N SER A 59 4.21 7.58 -10.04
CA SER A 59 5.48 7.92 -10.68
C SER A 59 6.67 7.32 -9.91
N TYR A 60 6.70 7.46 -8.58
CA TYR A 60 7.78 6.92 -7.76
C TYR A 60 7.74 5.40 -7.65
N MET A 61 6.55 4.79 -7.67
CA MET A 61 6.42 3.32 -7.77
C MET A 61 7.04 2.79 -9.07
N ALA A 62 6.84 3.48 -10.19
CA ALA A 62 7.46 3.10 -11.48
C ALA A 62 8.99 3.30 -11.47
N LEU A 63 9.53 4.18 -10.63
CA LEU A 63 10.96 4.44 -10.48
C LEU A 63 11.67 3.49 -9.50
N VAL A 64 10.97 2.53 -8.87
CA VAL A 64 11.58 1.53 -7.98
C VAL A 64 12.78 0.81 -8.63
N PRO A 65 12.72 0.35 -9.90
CA PRO A 65 13.88 -0.27 -10.54
C PRO A 65 15.09 0.65 -10.72
N LEU A 66 14.90 1.97 -10.70
CA LEU A 66 15.97 2.97 -10.76
C LEU A 66 16.51 3.30 -9.37
N ILE A 67 15.63 3.40 -8.37
CA ILE A 67 15.98 3.85 -7.02
C ILE A 67 16.51 2.70 -6.15
N GLN A 68 15.88 1.52 -6.19
CA GLN A 68 16.17 0.42 -5.28
C GLN A 68 17.56 -0.22 -5.53
N PRO A 69 17.99 -0.52 -6.77
CA PRO A 69 19.27 -1.20 -6.97
C PRO A 69 20.51 -0.41 -6.51
N PRO A 70 20.63 0.91 -6.74
CA PRO A 70 21.72 1.71 -6.18
C PRO A 70 21.78 1.67 -4.64
N ILE A 71 20.63 1.74 -3.96
CA ILE A 71 20.58 1.64 -2.49
C ILE A 71 21.08 0.28 -2.02
N MET A 72 20.61 -0.80 -2.66
CA MET A 72 21.11 -2.15 -2.37
C MET A 72 22.62 -2.24 -2.59
N LYS A 73 23.14 -1.64 -3.67
CA LYS A 73 24.57 -1.59 -3.97
C LYS A 73 25.38 -0.85 -2.90
N ALA A 74 24.84 0.22 -2.35
CA ALA A 74 25.49 1.08 -1.37
C ALA A 74 25.50 0.49 0.05
N LEU A 75 24.46 -0.26 0.45
CA LEU A 75 24.28 -0.71 1.83
C LEU A 75 24.63 -2.18 2.09
N THR A 76 24.46 -3.06 1.11
CA THR A 76 24.70 -4.51 1.31
C THR A 76 26.07 -4.93 0.82
N THR A 77 26.63 -5.99 1.39
CA THR A 77 27.92 -6.56 0.97
C THR A 77 27.74 -7.69 -0.05
N GLU A 78 28.80 -8.06 -0.78
CA GLU A 78 28.72 -9.18 -1.72
C GLU A 78 28.48 -10.54 -1.05
N THR A 79 28.97 -10.72 0.18
CA THR A 79 28.81 -11.96 0.94
C THR A 79 27.35 -12.17 1.33
N GLU A 80 26.66 -11.12 1.79
CA GLU A 80 25.23 -11.13 2.11
C GLU A 80 24.37 -11.44 0.87
N ARG A 81 24.71 -10.84 -0.29
CA ARG A 81 23.98 -11.07 -1.55
C ARG A 81 24.07 -12.50 -2.09
N LYS A 82 25.07 -13.28 -1.63
CA LYS A 82 25.30 -14.66 -2.06
C LYS A 82 24.66 -15.69 -1.12
N ILE A 83 23.97 -15.26 -0.06
CA ILE A 83 23.23 -16.15 0.85
C ILE A 83 22.17 -16.93 0.06
N ARG A 84 22.15 -18.26 0.25
CA ARG A 84 21.17 -19.14 -0.39
C ARG A 84 19.85 -19.10 0.38
N MET A 85 18.78 -18.70 -0.30
CA MET A 85 17.42 -18.78 0.26
C MET A 85 16.92 -20.22 0.24
N VAL A 86 16.37 -20.66 1.37
CA VAL A 86 15.70 -21.97 1.47
C VAL A 86 14.41 -21.97 0.65
N GLN A 87 14.00 -23.16 0.20
CA GLN A 87 12.71 -23.30 -0.47
C GLN A 87 11.57 -22.96 0.48
N LEU A 88 10.52 -22.35 -0.06
CA LEU A 88 9.33 -21.99 0.71
C LEU A 88 8.66 -23.26 1.26
N ARG A 89 8.11 -23.15 2.47
CA ARG A 89 7.32 -24.24 3.06
C ARG A 89 6.06 -24.51 2.23
N THR A 90 5.57 -25.73 2.25
CA THR A 90 4.26 -26.07 1.71
C THR A 90 3.18 -25.46 2.61
N VAL A 91 2.37 -24.56 2.06
CA VAL A 91 1.27 -23.92 2.78
C VAL A 91 -0.01 -24.69 2.48
N SER A 92 -0.70 -25.16 3.52
CA SER A 92 -1.94 -25.91 3.34
C SER A 92 -3.07 -25.02 2.79
N LYS A 93 -4.02 -25.60 2.06
CA LYS A 93 -5.17 -24.84 1.54
C LYS A 93 -5.98 -24.20 2.67
N ARG A 94 -6.13 -24.91 3.80
CA ARG A 94 -6.81 -24.41 4.99
C ARG A 94 -6.10 -23.19 5.57
N GLU A 95 -4.77 -23.21 5.66
CA GLU A 95 -3.99 -22.09 6.17
C GLU A 95 -4.18 -20.82 5.31
N LYS A 96 -4.20 -20.96 3.98
CA LYS A 96 -4.46 -19.82 3.07
C LYS A 96 -5.86 -19.23 3.26
N ILE A 97 -6.87 -20.05 3.51
CA ILE A 97 -8.25 -19.61 3.74
C ILE A 97 -8.40 -18.94 5.11
N LEU A 98 -7.78 -19.49 6.15
CA LEU A 98 -7.88 -18.95 7.51
C LEU A 98 -7.06 -17.66 7.68
N PHE A 99 -5.97 -17.49 6.93
CA PHE A 99 -5.10 -16.31 7.03
C PHE A 99 -5.85 -14.96 6.97
N PRO A 100 -6.67 -14.65 5.95
CA PRO A 100 -7.40 -13.39 5.88
C PRO A 100 -8.43 -13.22 7.01
N VAL A 101 -9.02 -14.33 7.51
CA VAL A 101 -9.99 -14.27 8.62
C VAL A 101 -9.30 -13.93 9.94
N VAL A 102 -8.18 -14.59 10.23
CA VAL A 102 -7.38 -14.31 11.43
C VAL A 102 -6.81 -12.90 11.37
N LEU A 103 -6.32 -12.47 10.20
CA LEU A 103 -5.83 -11.11 9.99
C LEU A 103 -6.93 -10.07 10.24
N LEU A 104 -8.13 -10.29 9.71
CA LEU A 104 -9.26 -9.38 9.92
C LEU A 104 -9.67 -9.28 11.39
N LEU A 105 -9.74 -10.41 12.09
CA LEU A 105 -10.05 -10.41 13.53
C LEU A 105 -8.97 -9.66 14.32
N LEU A 106 -7.69 -9.88 14.00
CA LEU A 106 -6.59 -9.18 14.66
C LEU A 106 -6.66 -7.67 14.45
N VAL A 107 -6.99 -7.23 13.22
CA VAL A 107 -7.18 -5.81 12.90
C VAL A 107 -8.37 -5.24 13.64
N ALA A 108 -9.50 -5.95 13.69
CA ALA A 108 -10.69 -5.51 14.40
C ALA A 108 -10.45 -5.31 15.91
N LEU A 109 -9.59 -6.13 16.52
CA LEU A 109 -9.25 -6.02 17.94
C LEU A 109 -8.20 -4.94 18.23
N LEU A 110 -7.15 -4.81 17.40
CA LEU A 110 -5.99 -3.96 17.71
C LEU A 110 -6.03 -2.57 17.05
N LEU A 111 -6.59 -2.46 15.84
CA LEU A 111 -6.59 -1.23 15.06
C LEU A 111 -7.84 -1.13 14.17
N PRO A 112 -9.01 -0.83 14.76
CA PRO A 112 -10.29 -0.82 14.05
C PRO A 112 -10.34 0.23 12.92
N ASP A 113 -9.57 1.30 13.02
CA ASP A 113 -9.50 2.34 11.98
C ASP A 113 -8.93 1.82 10.64
N ALA A 114 -8.13 0.75 10.67
CA ALA A 114 -7.61 0.09 9.47
C ALA A 114 -8.57 -0.97 8.91
N ALA A 115 -9.67 -1.29 9.63
CA ALA A 115 -10.61 -2.35 9.24
C ALA A 115 -11.26 -2.13 7.87
N PRO A 116 -11.63 -0.91 7.43
CA PRO A 116 -12.18 -0.72 6.08
C PRO A 116 -11.20 -1.10 4.97
N LEU A 117 -9.91 -0.78 5.14
CA LEU A 117 -8.88 -1.09 4.14
C LEU A 117 -8.52 -2.58 4.15
N LEU A 118 -8.13 -3.09 5.33
CA LEU A 118 -7.68 -4.47 5.47
C LEU A 118 -8.84 -5.46 5.34
N GLY A 119 -10.07 -5.07 5.69
CA GLY A 119 -11.27 -5.87 5.50
C GLY A 119 -11.58 -6.10 4.02
N MET A 120 -11.59 -5.03 3.20
CA MET A 120 -11.79 -5.16 1.76
C MET A 120 -10.65 -5.95 1.09
N PHE A 121 -9.42 -5.76 1.55
CA PHE A 121 -8.29 -6.57 1.12
C PHE A 121 -8.46 -8.06 1.46
N CYS A 122 -8.83 -8.37 2.71
CA CYS A 122 -9.04 -9.74 3.18
C CYS A 122 -10.23 -10.41 2.47
N PHE A 123 -11.27 -9.65 2.13
CA PHE A 123 -12.40 -10.15 1.35
C PHE A 123 -11.97 -10.57 -0.06
N GLY A 124 -11.17 -9.74 -0.74
CA GLY A 124 -10.56 -10.10 -2.03
C GLY A 124 -9.70 -11.37 -1.94
N ASN A 125 -8.88 -11.47 -0.89
CA ASN A 125 -8.05 -12.64 -0.63
C ASN A 125 -8.91 -13.90 -0.39
N LEU A 126 -9.95 -13.81 0.43
CA LEU A 126 -10.84 -14.93 0.72
C LEU A 126 -11.60 -15.39 -0.54
N MET A 127 -12.05 -14.49 -1.41
CA MET A 127 -12.68 -14.88 -2.67
C MET A 127 -11.73 -15.70 -3.56
N ARG A 128 -10.47 -15.27 -3.65
CA ARG A 128 -9.43 -15.97 -4.41
C ARG A 128 -9.08 -17.33 -3.80
N GLU A 129 -8.97 -17.40 -2.47
CA GLU A 129 -8.52 -18.61 -1.79
C GLU A 129 -9.65 -19.60 -1.48
N SER A 130 -10.91 -19.17 -1.44
CA SER A 130 -12.05 -20.05 -1.16
C SER A 130 -12.31 -21.07 -2.28
N GLY A 131 -12.08 -20.70 -3.54
CA GLY A 131 -12.21 -21.60 -4.70
C GLY A 131 -13.66 -21.98 -5.07
N VAL A 132 -14.66 -21.52 -4.30
CA VAL A 132 -16.09 -21.75 -4.60
C VAL A 132 -16.77 -20.56 -5.27
N VAL A 133 -16.06 -19.43 -5.41
CA VAL A 133 -16.57 -18.18 -5.95
C VAL A 133 -15.74 -17.69 -7.14
N GLU A 134 -15.32 -18.61 -8.01
CA GLU A 134 -14.46 -18.32 -9.18
C GLU A 134 -14.98 -17.16 -10.01
N ARG A 135 -16.27 -17.17 -10.39
CA ARG A 135 -16.90 -16.09 -11.14
C ARG A 135 -16.78 -14.73 -10.47
N LEU A 136 -16.92 -14.66 -9.13
CA LEU A 136 -16.79 -13.40 -8.40
C LEU A 136 -15.33 -12.96 -8.35
N SER A 137 -14.41 -13.87 -8.02
CA SER A 137 -12.97 -13.58 -7.99
C SER A 137 -12.48 -13.05 -9.35
N ASP A 138 -12.89 -13.69 -10.45
CA ASP A 138 -12.56 -13.29 -11.81
C ASP A 138 -13.15 -11.95 -12.21
N THR A 139 -14.39 -11.69 -11.80
CA THR A 139 -15.04 -10.40 -12.06
C THR A 139 -14.33 -9.28 -11.29
N VAL A 140 -13.95 -9.51 -10.03
CA VAL A 140 -13.29 -8.51 -9.19
C VAL A 140 -11.90 -8.17 -9.73
N GLN A 141 -11.08 -9.16 -10.08
CA GLN A 141 -9.69 -8.94 -10.54
C GLN A 141 -9.58 -8.41 -11.97
N ASN A 142 -10.64 -8.52 -12.78
CA ASN A 142 -10.65 -8.08 -14.16
C ASN A 142 -11.70 -6.98 -14.39
N GLY A 143 -12.96 -7.37 -14.58
CA GLY A 143 -14.02 -6.45 -15.02
C GLY A 143 -14.23 -5.27 -14.07
N LEU A 144 -14.37 -5.55 -12.78
CA LEU A 144 -14.65 -4.54 -11.77
C LEU A 144 -13.46 -3.60 -11.56
N ILE A 145 -12.25 -4.15 -11.38
CA ILE A 145 -11.07 -3.31 -11.13
C ILE A 145 -10.78 -2.39 -12.32
N ASN A 146 -10.98 -2.85 -13.56
CA ASN A 146 -10.77 -2.03 -14.75
C ASN A 146 -11.75 -0.85 -14.81
N ILE A 147 -13.03 -1.09 -14.50
CA ILE A 147 -14.05 -0.03 -14.49
C ILE A 147 -13.76 0.98 -13.37
N VAL A 148 -13.53 0.51 -12.15
CA VAL A 148 -13.28 1.39 -10.99
C VAL A 148 -11.99 2.18 -11.17
N THR A 149 -10.96 1.58 -11.77
CA THR A 149 -9.68 2.26 -12.04
C THR A 149 -9.85 3.42 -13.03
N ILE A 150 -10.69 3.26 -14.07
CA ILE A 150 -10.97 4.35 -15.02
C ILE A 150 -11.66 5.51 -14.30
N PHE A 151 -12.70 5.24 -13.51
CA PHE A 151 -13.40 6.30 -12.78
C PHE A 151 -12.50 6.95 -11.72
N LEU A 152 -11.70 6.17 -11.01
CA LEU A 152 -10.75 6.70 -10.04
C LEU A 152 -9.71 7.58 -10.74
N GLY A 153 -9.13 7.12 -11.86
CA GLY A 153 -8.13 7.86 -12.62
C GLY A 153 -8.65 9.18 -13.23
N LEU A 154 -9.94 9.26 -13.56
CA LEU A 154 -10.58 10.51 -13.99
C LEU A 154 -10.97 11.43 -12.83
N SER A 155 -11.13 10.89 -11.62
CA SER A 155 -11.53 11.64 -10.43
C SER A 155 -10.35 12.24 -9.67
N VAL A 156 -9.16 11.67 -9.85
CA VAL A 156 -7.87 12.14 -9.32
C VAL A 156 -7.30 13.23 -10.22
#